data_AF-A0A7J4FA93-F1
#
_entry.id   AF-A0A7J4FA93-F1
#
_cell.length_a   1.000
_cell.length_b   1.000
_cell.length_c   1.000
_cell.angle_alpha   90.00
_cell.angle_beta   90.00
_cell.angle_gamma   90.00
#
_symmetry.space_group_name_H-M   'P 1'
#
loop_
_entity.id
_entity.type
_entity.pdbx_description
1 polymer ?
#
loop_
_entity_poly.entity_id
_entity_poly.type
_entity_poly.pdbx_seq_one_letter_code
_entity_poly.pdbx_strand_id
1 'polypeptide(L)'
;MPVLSADRLRRISRSIFESAGAPREEARLVASLLVKANLQGHDSHGVIRIAQYVRDISEGKIRPGVEIAVAKETPTTAVVDGNWGFGQCVAEKSMQIAIRKAERYGLGAVTVFNCNHVGRLWDYTTMALDHDMIGFAAANGGRIVAPFGGLERMLHTAPISFAVPTGRERPFV
;
A
#
# COMPACT_ATOMS: atom_id res chain seq x y z
N MET A 1 -24.30 -11.92 -7.11
CA MET A 1 -23.65 -10.98 -6.17
C MET A 1 -24.26 -9.61 -6.36
N PRO A 2 -24.53 -8.83 -5.30
CA PRO A 2 -25.06 -7.48 -5.45
C PRO A 2 -24.03 -6.58 -6.16
N VAL A 3 -24.50 -5.73 -7.07
CA VAL A 3 -23.68 -4.70 -7.73
C VAL A 3 -23.85 -3.39 -6.98
N LEU A 4 -22.73 -2.79 -6.54
CA LEU A 4 -22.70 -1.51 -5.83
C LEU A 4 -21.86 -0.51 -6.61
N SER A 5 -22.31 0.74 -6.70
CA SER A 5 -21.49 1.82 -7.27
C SER A 5 -20.23 2.04 -6.43
N ALA A 6 -19.11 2.37 -7.08
CA ALA A 6 -17.84 2.66 -6.41
C ALA A 6 -17.97 3.72 -5.31
N ASP A 7 -18.72 4.81 -5.54
CA ASP A 7 -18.87 5.88 -4.55
C ASP A 7 -19.65 5.45 -3.31
N ARG A 8 -20.72 4.67 -3.50
CA ARG A 8 -21.43 4.06 -2.37
C ARG A 8 -20.51 3.15 -1.56
N LEU A 9 -19.71 2.34 -2.24
CA LEU A 9 -18.77 1.43 -1.59
C LEU A 9 -17.67 2.19 -0.84
N ARG A 10 -17.10 3.26 -1.42
CA ARG A 10 -16.13 4.14 -0.74
C ARG A 10 -16.70 4.77 0.53
N ARG A 11 -17.95 5.28 0.47
CA ARG A 11 -18.61 5.89 1.64
C ARG A 11 -18.80 4.88 2.76
N ILE A 12 -19.32 3.68 2.45
CA ILE A 12 -19.53 2.62 3.43
C ILE A 12 -18.19 2.21 4.05
N SER A 13 -17.19 1.90 3.23
CA SER A 13 -15.86 1.47 3.70
C SER A 13 -15.20 2.52 4.58
N ARG A 14 -15.26 3.81 4.20
CA ARG A 14 -14.74 4.91 5.02
C ARG A 14 -15.43 4.98 6.37
N SER A 15 -16.76 4.96 6.40
CA SER A 15 -17.52 5.04 7.65
C SER A 15 -17.23 3.85 8.59
N ILE A 16 -16.94 2.67 8.04
CA ILE A 16 -16.51 1.51 8.84
C ILE A 16 -15.16 1.79 9.51
N PHE A 17 -14.17 2.29 8.77
CA PHE A 17 -12.85 2.60 9.34
C PHE A 17 -12.88 3.76 10.34
N GLU A 18 -13.65 4.82 10.08
CA GLU A 18 -13.88 5.91 11.03
C GLU A 18 -14.51 5.37 12.33
N SER A 19 -15.51 4.50 12.22
CA SER A 19 -16.14 3.84 13.38
C SER A 19 -15.18 2.91 14.13
N ALA A 20 -14.17 2.37 13.44
CA ALA A 20 -13.12 1.55 14.04
C ALA A 20 -11.99 2.40 14.67
N GLY A 21 -12.10 3.73 14.68
CA GLY A 21 -11.15 4.64 15.32
C GLY A 21 -10.09 5.22 14.39
N ALA A 22 -10.20 5.02 13.06
CA ALA A 22 -9.27 5.62 12.12
C ALA A 22 -9.52 7.11 11.90
N PRO A 23 -8.46 7.96 11.83
CA PRO A 23 -8.60 9.34 11.39
C PRO A 23 -9.24 9.42 10.00
N ARG A 24 -10.03 10.47 9.78
CA ARG A 24 -10.83 10.67 8.56
C ARG A 24 -10.01 10.52 7.26
N GLU A 25 -8.80 11.08 7.21
CA GLU A 25 -7.96 11.02 6.01
C GLU A 25 -7.39 9.61 5.76
N GLU A 26 -6.97 8.89 6.81
CA GLU A 26 -6.54 7.50 6.68
C GLU A 26 -7.70 6.62 6.22
N ALA A 27 -8.87 6.75 6.85
CA ALA A 27 -10.07 6.02 6.48
C ALA A 27 -10.46 6.28 5.02
N ARG A 28 -10.36 7.55 4.56
CA ARG A 28 -10.63 7.93 3.17
C ARG A 28 -9.63 7.27 2.21
N LEU A 29 -8.34 7.32 2.52
CA LEU A 29 -7.28 6.74 1.69
C LEU A 29 -7.46 5.21 1.57
N VAL A 30 -7.52 4.51 2.71
CA VAL A 30 -7.64 3.05 2.76
C VAL A 30 -8.90 2.60 2.03
N ALA A 31 -10.06 3.22 2.29
CA ALA A 31 -11.30 2.90 1.59
C ALA A 31 -11.19 3.09 0.08
N SER A 32 -10.53 4.18 -0.37
CA SER A 32 -10.37 4.47 -1.80
C SER A 32 -9.50 3.43 -2.49
N LEU A 33 -8.40 3.00 -1.86
CA LEU A 33 -7.49 2.00 -2.40
C LEU A 33 -8.12 0.61 -2.45
N LEU A 34 -8.86 0.21 -1.42
CA LEU A 34 -9.59 -1.07 -1.45
C LEU A 34 -10.64 -1.10 -2.56
N VAL A 35 -11.42 -0.02 -2.74
CA VAL A 35 -12.39 0.05 -3.84
C VAL A 35 -11.70 0.10 -5.19
N LYS A 36 -10.56 0.80 -5.32
CA LYS A 36 -9.76 0.83 -6.54
C LYS A 36 -9.24 -0.56 -6.91
N ALA A 37 -8.84 -1.37 -5.94
CA ALA A 37 -8.46 -2.76 -6.19
C ALA A 37 -9.62 -3.59 -6.78
N ASN A 38 -10.85 -3.44 -6.26
CA ASN A 38 -12.02 -4.09 -6.87
C ASN A 38 -12.29 -3.61 -8.31
N LEU A 39 -12.22 -2.29 -8.55
CA LEU A 39 -12.42 -1.72 -9.90
C LEU A 39 -11.39 -2.21 -10.92
N GLN A 40 -10.24 -2.68 -10.45
CA GLN A 40 -9.15 -3.18 -11.27
C GLN A 40 -9.12 -4.71 -11.32
N GLY A 41 -10.19 -5.39 -10.85
CA GLY A 41 -10.30 -6.85 -10.88
C GLY A 41 -9.47 -7.59 -9.83
N HIS A 42 -8.92 -6.89 -8.84
CA HIS A 42 -8.09 -7.47 -7.79
C HIS A 42 -8.88 -7.64 -6.48
N ASP A 43 -9.96 -8.41 -6.53
CA ASP A 43 -10.92 -8.53 -5.43
C ASP A 43 -10.28 -9.05 -4.13
N SER A 44 -9.25 -9.90 -4.23
CA SER A 44 -8.47 -10.41 -3.09
C SER A 44 -7.73 -9.31 -2.30
N HIS A 45 -7.62 -8.10 -2.84
CA HIS A 45 -7.00 -6.94 -2.20
C HIS A 45 -7.97 -5.76 -2.05
N GLY A 46 -9.26 -5.97 -2.35
CA GLY A 46 -10.29 -4.96 -2.25
C GLY A 46 -11.07 -5.00 -0.94
N VAL A 47 -12.35 -4.62 -0.98
CA VAL A 47 -13.19 -4.46 0.22
C VAL A 47 -13.37 -5.73 1.06
N ILE A 48 -13.04 -6.91 0.51
CA ILE A 48 -12.98 -8.17 1.29
C ILE A 48 -12.04 -8.06 2.50
N ARG A 49 -11.04 -7.18 2.45
CA ARG A 49 -10.05 -6.95 3.51
C ARG A 49 -10.59 -6.14 4.69
N ILE A 50 -11.73 -5.46 4.55
CA ILE A 50 -12.26 -4.57 5.60
C ILE A 50 -12.48 -5.34 6.91
N ALA A 51 -13.11 -6.52 6.84
CA ALA A 51 -13.38 -7.33 8.03
C ALA A 51 -12.08 -7.76 8.74
N GLN A 52 -11.04 -8.07 7.98
CA GLN A 52 -9.72 -8.37 8.51
C GLN A 52 -9.12 -7.14 9.21
N TYR A 53 -9.11 -5.98 8.53
CA TYR A 53 -8.50 -4.76 9.09
C TYR A 53 -9.21 -4.26 10.33
N VAL A 54 -10.55 -4.30 10.38
CA VAL A 54 -11.31 -3.92 11.58
C VAL A 54 -10.93 -4.83 12.76
N ARG A 55 -10.77 -6.13 12.52
CA ARG A 55 -10.29 -7.07 13.55
C ARG A 55 -8.87 -6.74 13.98
N ASP A 56 -7.95 -6.53 13.04
CA ASP A 56 -6.55 -6.20 13.33
C ASP A 56 -6.42 -4.87 14.09
N ILE A 57 -7.31 -3.90 13.86
CA ILE A 57 -7.41 -2.67 14.66
C ILE A 57 -7.86 -2.99 16.09
N SER A 58 -8.92 -3.79 16.25
CA SER A 58 -9.43 -4.17 17.57
C SER A 58 -8.42 -4.97 18.41
N GLU A 59 -7.51 -5.69 17.74
CA GLU A 59 -6.43 -6.46 18.36
C GLU A 59 -5.13 -5.63 18.54
N GLY A 60 -5.12 -4.35 18.14
CA GLY A 60 -3.96 -3.45 18.26
C GLY A 60 -2.80 -3.76 17.29
N LYS A 61 -3.04 -4.61 16.28
CA LYS A 61 -2.07 -4.99 15.23
C LYS A 61 -1.96 -3.92 14.15
N ILE A 62 -3.09 -3.30 13.79
CA ILE A 62 -3.11 -2.05 13.03
C ILE A 62 -3.40 -0.94 14.02
N ARG A 63 -2.59 0.13 13.98
CA ARG A 63 -2.71 1.28 14.86
C ARG A 63 -3.06 2.52 14.03
N PRO A 64 -4.35 2.86 13.89
CA PRO A 64 -4.73 4.07 13.16
C PRO A 64 -4.19 5.34 13.82
N GLY A 65 -3.87 6.35 13.03
CA GLY A 65 -3.40 7.65 13.52
C GLY A 65 -1.99 7.68 14.10
N VAL A 66 -1.19 6.64 13.86
CA VAL A 66 0.23 6.65 14.26
C VAL A 66 1.05 7.54 13.33
N GLU A 67 2.06 8.18 13.90
CA GLU A 67 3.04 8.93 13.14
C GLU A 67 3.95 7.99 12.35
N ILE A 68 4.01 8.15 11.03
CA ILE A 68 4.97 7.46 10.18
C ILE A 68 6.28 8.23 10.21
N ALA A 69 7.37 7.63 10.70
CA ALA A 69 8.62 8.34 10.97
C ALA A 69 9.74 7.96 9.98
N VAL A 70 10.62 8.91 9.65
CA VAL A 70 11.86 8.63 8.91
C VAL A 70 12.96 8.35 9.92
N ALA A 71 13.37 7.08 10.03
CA ALA A 71 14.37 6.63 10.99
C ALA A 71 15.80 6.96 10.54
N LYS A 72 16.06 6.96 9.23
CA LYS A 72 17.35 7.33 8.62
C LYS A 72 17.12 7.98 7.27
N GLU A 73 17.94 8.96 6.92
CA GLU A 73 17.80 9.68 5.68
C GLU A 73 19.16 10.07 5.08
N THR A 74 19.28 9.92 3.77
CA THR A 74 20.37 10.45 2.95
C THR A 74 19.76 11.24 1.77
N PRO A 75 20.55 11.89 0.90
CA PRO A 75 19.99 12.57 -0.28
C PRO A 75 19.08 11.67 -1.14
N THR A 76 19.51 10.44 -1.43
CA THR A 76 18.81 9.52 -2.34
C THR A 76 18.13 8.35 -1.65
N THR A 77 18.29 8.17 -0.33
CA THR A 77 17.67 7.05 0.40
C THR A 77 16.96 7.46 1.69
N ALA A 78 15.98 6.66 2.13
CA ALA A 78 15.40 6.76 3.47
C ALA A 78 14.99 5.40 4.03
N VAL A 79 14.96 5.29 5.36
CA VAL A 79 14.38 4.16 6.10
C VAL A 79 13.18 4.69 6.88
N VAL A 80 12.00 4.12 6.64
CA VAL A 80 10.73 4.54 7.23
C VAL A 80 10.26 3.51 8.27
N ASP A 81 9.94 3.98 9.46
CA ASP A 81 9.19 3.23 10.47
C ASP A 81 7.69 3.49 10.25
N GLY A 82 6.94 2.43 9.92
CA GLY A 82 5.49 2.50 9.74
C GLY A 82 4.70 2.53 11.04
N ASN A 83 5.36 2.31 12.20
CA ASN A 83 4.75 2.28 13.53
C ASN A 83 3.49 1.39 13.64
N TRP A 84 3.43 0.33 12.83
CA TRP A 84 2.29 -0.58 12.70
C TRP A 84 0.98 0.13 12.32
N GLY A 85 1.05 1.24 11.59
CA GLY A 85 -0.09 1.90 10.99
C GLY A 85 -0.71 1.11 9.83
N PHE A 86 -1.69 1.71 9.14
CA PHE A 86 -2.19 1.15 7.88
C PHE A 86 -1.07 1.07 6.85
N GLY A 87 -0.82 -0.12 6.32
CA GLY A 87 0.22 -0.31 5.31
C GLY A 87 0.04 0.59 4.08
N GLN A 88 -1.21 0.90 3.74
CA GLN A 88 -1.54 1.83 2.67
C GLN A 88 -1.00 3.24 2.89
N CYS A 89 -1.20 3.79 4.10
CA CYS A 89 -0.71 5.11 4.45
C CYS A 89 0.83 5.14 4.47
N VAL A 90 1.45 4.06 4.99
CA VAL A 90 2.92 3.93 5.04
C VAL A 90 3.51 3.85 3.62
N ALA A 91 2.92 3.04 2.74
CA ALA A 91 3.40 2.85 1.37
C ALA A 91 3.23 4.11 0.51
N GLU A 92 2.08 4.80 0.62
CA GLU A 92 1.86 6.08 -0.07
C GLU A 92 2.90 7.12 0.35
N LYS A 93 3.08 7.34 1.66
CA LYS A 93 4.08 8.29 2.18
C LYS A 93 5.50 7.90 1.76
N SER A 94 5.83 6.61 1.78
CA SER A 94 7.15 6.11 1.38
C SER A 94 7.44 6.35 -0.09
N MET A 95 6.46 6.11 -0.97
CA MET A 95 6.61 6.42 -2.40
C MET A 95 6.71 7.92 -2.65
N GLN A 96 5.95 8.76 -1.94
CA GLN A 96 6.10 10.22 -2.03
C GLN A 96 7.51 10.69 -1.62
N ILE A 97 8.11 10.07 -0.60
CA ILE A 97 9.51 10.35 -0.22
C ILE A 97 10.45 9.94 -1.35
N ALA A 98 10.27 8.75 -1.93
CA ALA A 98 11.09 8.26 -3.04
C ALA A 98 11.02 9.21 -4.25
N ILE A 99 9.80 9.60 -4.67
CA ILE A 99 9.58 10.53 -5.78
C ILE A 99 10.27 11.86 -5.52
N ARG A 100 10.06 12.51 -4.36
CA ARG A 100 10.71 13.79 -4.03
C ARG A 100 12.24 13.72 -4.08
N LYS A 101 12.83 12.59 -3.66
CA LYS A 101 14.27 12.37 -3.74
C LYS A 101 14.73 12.17 -5.18
N ALA A 102 13.99 11.40 -5.96
CA ALA A 102 14.27 11.18 -7.37
C ALA A 102 14.16 12.47 -8.19
N GLU A 103 13.18 13.32 -7.92
CA GLU A 103 13.03 14.64 -8.57
C GLU A 103 14.27 15.51 -8.36
N ARG A 104 14.86 15.46 -7.17
CA ARG A 104 15.99 16.30 -6.82
C ARG A 104 17.35 15.72 -7.21
N TYR A 105 17.50 14.40 -7.14
CA TYR A 105 18.81 13.73 -7.21
C TYR A 105 18.89 12.62 -8.28
N GLY A 106 17.85 12.41 -9.07
CA GLY A 106 17.76 11.37 -10.10
C GLY A 106 17.45 9.96 -9.59
N LEU A 107 17.50 9.73 -8.27
CA LEU A 107 17.13 8.46 -7.63
C LEU A 107 16.53 8.69 -6.25
N GLY A 108 15.50 7.93 -5.92
CA GLY A 108 14.97 7.81 -4.56
C GLY A 108 14.68 6.36 -4.21
N ALA A 109 15.28 5.86 -3.13
CA ALA A 109 15.04 4.51 -2.63
C ALA A 109 14.62 4.53 -1.16
N VAL A 110 13.48 3.90 -0.84
CA VAL A 110 12.93 3.90 0.52
C VAL A 110 12.67 2.47 0.96
N THR A 111 13.16 2.11 2.15
CA THR A 111 12.81 0.86 2.83
C THR A 111 11.86 1.15 3.98
N VAL A 112 11.02 0.17 4.31
CA VAL A 112 9.98 0.31 5.34
C VAL A 112 10.06 -0.87 6.30
N PHE A 113 9.94 -0.61 7.61
CA PHE A 113 9.77 -1.62 8.65
C PHE A 113 8.58 -1.27 9.56
N ASN A 114 8.13 -2.23 10.40
CA ASN A 114 6.92 -2.12 11.23
C ASN A 114 5.69 -1.67 10.42
N CYS A 115 5.39 -2.40 9.35
CA CYS A 115 4.33 -2.05 8.41
C CYS A 115 3.33 -3.20 8.28
N ASN A 116 2.05 -2.85 8.14
CA ASN A 116 0.98 -3.82 7.89
C ASN A 116 0.77 -4.04 6.38
N HIS A 117 -0.23 -4.86 6.05
CA HIS A 117 -0.58 -5.16 4.65
C HIS A 117 -0.84 -3.89 3.84
N VAL A 118 -0.08 -3.71 2.76
CA VAL A 118 -0.11 -2.50 1.92
C VAL A 118 -1.17 -2.55 0.82
N GLY A 119 -1.90 -3.64 0.64
CA GLY A 119 -2.83 -3.75 -0.50
C GLY A 119 -2.08 -4.06 -1.78
N ARG A 120 -2.47 -3.41 -2.88
CA ARG A 120 -1.94 -3.67 -4.21
C ARG A 120 -0.77 -2.72 -4.51
N LEU A 121 0.41 -3.26 -4.81
CA LEU A 121 1.64 -2.47 -5.00
C LEU A 121 1.56 -1.47 -6.16
N TRP A 122 0.82 -1.81 -7.21
CA TRP A 122 0.57 -0.93 -8.36
C TRP A 122 0.07 0.45 -7.91
N ASP A 123 -0.76 0.53 -6.86
CA ASP A 123 -1.29 1.82 -6.41
C ASP A 123 -0.22 2.80 -5.96
N TYR A 124 0.97 2.32 -5.59
CA TYR A 124 2.11 3.15 -5.22
C TYR A 124 3.05 3.36 -6.40
N THR A 125 3.40 2.32 -7.16
CA THR A 125 4.34 2.45 -8.28
C THR A 125 3.83 3.43 -9.33
N THR A 126 2.51 3.48 -9.56
CA THR A 126 1.93 4.46 -10.50
C THR A 126 1.93 5.89 -10.04
N MET A 127 2.18 6.18 -8.77
CA MET A 127 2.39 7.56 -8.32
C MET A 127 3.61 8.19 -9.02
N ALA A 128 4.62 7.38 -9.37
CA ALA A 128 5.81 7.86 -10.07
C ALA A 128 5.52 8.30 -11.52
N LEU A 129 4.46 7.79 -12.15
CA LEU A 129 4.11 8.14 -13.53
C LEU A 129 3.70 9.61 -13.67
N ASP A 130 3.06 10.19 -12.64
CA ASP A 130 2.66 11.60 -12.62
C ASP A 130 3.88 12.55 -12.65
N HIS A 131 5.08 12.00 -12.42
CA HIS A 131 6.35 12.72 -12.39
C HIS A 131 7.31 12.30 -13.52
N ASP A 132 6.82 11.57 -14.54
CA ASP A 132 7.63 10.99 -15.63
C ASP A 132 8.78 10.11 -15.11
N MET A 133 8.51 9.32 -14.06
CA MET A 133 9.48 8.45 -13.40
C MET A 133 9.10 6.97 -13.47
N ILE A 134 10.12 6.12 -13.42
CA ILE A 134 9.93 4.68 -13.19
C ILE A 134 9.64 4.44 -11.72
N GLY A 135 8.51 3.80 -11.43
CA GLY A 135 8.14 3.31 -10.10
C GLY A 135 8.51 1.84 -9.93
N PHE A 136 9.06 1.49 -8.78
CA PHE A 136 9.33 0.12 -8.38
C PHE A 136 8.90 -0.10 -6.92
N ALA A 137 8.23 -1.21 -6.64
CA ALA A 137 7.91 -1.62 -5.28
C ALA A 137 7.93 -3.14 -5.15
N ALA A 138 8.38 -3.61 -3.99
CA ALA A 138 8.25 -4.99 -3.56
C ALA A 138 7.81 -5.03 -2.10
N ALA A 139 7.10 -6.09 -1.70
CA ALA A 139 6.68 -6.27 -0.31
C ALA A 139 6.86 -7.72 0.14
N ASN A 140 7.11 -7.89 1.44
CA ASN A 140 7.02 -9.19 2.10
C ASN A 140 5.61 -9.38 2.69
N GLY A 141 5.39 -10.53 3.34
CA GLY A 141 4.10 -10.84 3.96
C GLY A 141 4.12 -12.13 4.78
N GLY A 142 2.95 -12.68 5.05
CA GLY A 142 2.80 -13.94 5.79
C GLY A 142 3.46 -15.12 5.08
N ARG A 143 3.97 -16.07 5.87
CA ARG A 143 4.59 -17.32 5.38
C ARG A 143 3.50 -18.29 4.89
N ILE A 144 3.29 -18.32 3.57
CA ILE A 144 2.25 -19.15 2.94
C ILE A 144 2.75 -19.95 1.73
N VAL A 145 4.01 -19.78 1.33
CA VAL A 145 4.62 -20.44 0.17
C VAL A 145 5.70 -21.42 0.65
N ALA A 146 5.71 -22.64 0.10
CA ALA A 146 6.78 -23.60 0.34
C ALA A 146 7.97 -23.33 -0.59
N PRO A 147 9.22 -23.43 -0.11
CA PRO A 147 10.39 -23.34 -0.97
C PRO A 147 10.44 -24.54 -1.93
N PHE A 148 11.15 -24.41 -3.05
CA PHE A 148 11.32 -25.50 -4.01
C PHE A 148 11.87 -26.76 -3.32
N GLY A 149 11.21 -27.89 -3.51
CA GLY A 149 11.55 -29.16 -2.85
C GLY A 149 11.07 -29.30 -1.40
N GLY A 150 10.42 -28.28 -0.83
CA GLY A 150 9.85 -28.32 0.51
C GLY A 150 8.33 -28.54 0.53
N LEU A 151 7.79 -28.89 1.70
CA LEU A 151 6.34 -29.02 1.95
C LEU A 151 5.83 -27.99 2.97
N GLU A 152 6.72 -27.36 3.74
CA GLU A 152 6.37 -26.41 4.79
C GLU A 152 6.31 -24.96 4.27
N ARG A 153 5.38 -24.18 4.83
CA ARG A 153 5.23 -22.75 4.51
C ARG A 153 6.36 -21.94 5.15
N MET A 154 7.30 -21.46 4.34
CA MET A 154 8.45 -20.67 4.82
C MET A 154 8.55 -19.29 4.15
N LEU A 155 8.14 -19.17 2.88
CA LEU A 155 8.24 -17.96 2.09
C LEU A 155 6.90 -17.22 2.02
N HIS A 156 6.96 -15.96 1.59
CA HIS A 156 5.79 -15.13 1.31
C HIS A 156 5.56 -15.02 -0.21
N THR A 157 4.37 -14.57 -0.60
CA THR A 157 4.03 -14.34 -2.03
C THR A 157 4.89 -13.30 -2.73
N ALA A 158 5.57 -12.43 -1.96
CA ALA A 158 6.61 -11.53 -2.45
C ALA A 158 6.23 -10.71 -3.70
N PRO A 159 5.09 -9.99 -3.71
CA PRO A 159 4.70 -9.24 -4.90
C PRO A 159 5.76 -8.21 -5.27
N ILE A 160 5.94 -8.03 -6.58
CA ILE A 160 6.78 -7.00 -7.19
C ILE A 160 5.90 -6.25 -8.20
N SER A 161 6.04 -4.93 -8.25
CA SER A 161 5.38 -4.08 -9.24
C SER A 161 6.37 -3.10 -9.84
N PHE A 162 6.21 -2.82 -11.13
CA PHE A 162 6.89 -1.76 -11.85
C PHE A 162 5.83 -0.84 -12.44
N ALA A 163 6.17 0.43 -12.64
CA ALA A 163 5.40 1.34 -13.48
C ALA A 163 6.39 2.14 -14.32
N VAL A 164 6.22 2.17 -15.63
CA VAL A 164 7.16 2.83 -16.56
C VAL A 164 6.38 3.74 -17.50
N PRO A 165 6.75 5.04 -17.61
CA PRO A 165 6.14 5.95 -18.58
C PRO A 165 6.52 5.54 -20.01
N THR A 166 5.56 5.65 -20.93
CA THR A 166 5.72 5.24 -22.34
C THR A 166 5.42 6.39 -23.30
N GLY A 167 5.54 7.64 -22.83
CA GLY A 167 5.24 8.85 -23.61
C GLY A 167 3.74 8.99 -23.87
N ARG A 168 3.33 8.81 -25.12
CA ARG A 168 1.91 8.97 -25.53
C ARG A 168 1.08 7.70 -25.39
N GLU A 169 1.73 6.57 -25.21
CA GLU A 169 1.06 5.28 -25.07
C GLU A 169 0.57 5.06 -23.64
N ARG A 170 -0.18 3.98 -23.44
CA ARG A 170 -0.52 3.55 -22.09
C ARG A 170 0.75 3.15 -21.34
N PRO A 171 0.94 3.59 -20.08
CA PRO A 171 2.12 3.23 -19.30
C PRO A 171 2.17 1.72 -19.07
N PHE A 172 3.38 1.18 -18.96
CA PHE A 172 3.60 -0.21 -18.58
C PHE A 172 3.45 -0.33 -17.06
N VAL A 173 2.65 -1.30 -16.61
CA VAL A 173 2.44 -1.61 -15.19
C VAL A 173 2.27 -3.12 -14.99
#